data_AF-A0A2P5CAI6-F1
#
_entry.id   AF-A0A2P5CAI6-F1
#
_cell.length_a   1.000
_cell.length_b   1.000
_cell.length_c   1.000
_cell.angle_alpha   90.00
_cell.angle_beta   90.00
_cell.angle_gamma   90.00
#
_symmetry.space_group_name_H-M   'P 1'
#
loop_
_entity.id
_entity.type
_entity.pdbx_description
1 polymer ?
#
loop_
_entity_poly.entity_id
_entity_poly.type
_entity_poly.pdbx_seq_one_letter_code
_entity_poly.pdbx_strand_id
1 'polypeptide(L)'
;MEDIIVEYILGYYMHCNTPWIDVDHVLMPVHVDSMEHWILVHFDVHNRCLNIFYSLQGKLNEGKALRTIKRFSFLLPYFLELVGFFSARKDLNLSSEFYANKKPTDPLEVYMVEGLPEQQLNDCGVFVIAYAEYFIHGMLDELKKNFQVQNYRNKLSLELYMHGKKKQIKGYESDFDFKGRLSKKMKNTKT
;
A
#
# COMPACT_ATOMS: atom_id res chain seq x y z
N MET A 1 15.29 -13.32 -14.04
CA MET A 1 14.31 -12.25 -14.32
C MET A 1 14.52 -11.19 -13.25
N GLU A 2 14.87 -9.96 -13.62
CA GLU A 2 14.88 -8.83 -12.68
C GLU A 2 13.43 -8.42 -12.48
N ASP A 3 12.82 -8.91 -11.40
CA ASP A 3 11.44 -8.60 -11.11
C ASP A 3 11.38 -7.40 -10.15
N ILE A 4 11.02 -6.26 -10.72
CA ILE A 4 10.85 -5.00 -9.98
C ILE A 4 9.90 -5.16 -8.78
N ILE A 5 8.88 -6.02 -8.89
CA ILE A 5 7.90 -6.27 -7.83
C ILE A 5 8.56 -7.01 -6.66
N VAL A 6 9.48 -7.95 -6.96
CA VAL A 6 10.27 -8.63 -5.93
C VAL A 6 11.16 -7.63 -5.17
N GLU A 7 11.77 -6.65 -5.87
CA GLU A 7 12.55 -5.60 -5.18
C GLU A 7 11.67 -4.71 -4.28
N TYR A 8 10.43 -4.45 -4.66
CA TYR A 8 9.45 -3.74 -3.82
C TYR A 8 9.13 -4.52 -2.55
N ILE A 9 8.78 -5.81 -2.69
CA ILE A 9 8.43 -6.70 -1.58
C ILE A 9 9.60 -6.86 -0.61
N LEU A 10 10.82 -6.98 -1.14
CA LEU A 10 12.04 -7.14 -0.34
C LEU A 10 12.58 -5.82 0.25
N GLY A 11 11.93 -4.68 -0.01
CA GLY A 11 12.32 -3.40 0.58
C GLY A 11 13.52 -2.70 -0.10
N TYR A 12 13.94 -3.15 -1.30
CA TYR A 12 15.09 -2.59 -2.02
C TYR A 12 14.71 -1.54 -3.08
N TYR A 13 13.43 -1.42 -3.42
CA TYR A 13 13.00 -0.53 -4.50
C TYR A 13 12.86 0.96 -4.10
N MET A 14 12.27 1.25 -2.93
CA MET A 14 11.97 2.62 -2.48
C MET A 14 12.88 3.05 -1.33
N HIS A 15 13.11 4.36 -1.24
CA HIS A 15 13.67 4.97 -0.02
C HIS A 15 12.75 4.70 1.17
N CYS A 16 13.33 4.55 2.36
CA CYS A 16 12.58 4.33 3.60
C CYS A 16 11.62 3.12 3.55
N ASN A 17 11.84 2.16 2.65
CA ASN A 17 10.96 1.00 2.53
C ASN A 17 11.33 -0.07 3.55
N THR A 18 10.32 -0.65 4.16
CA THR A 18 10.47 -1.82 5.02
C THR A 18 10.21 -3.08 4.19
N PRO A 19 11.06 -4.11 4.26
CA PRO A 19 10.74 -5.41 3.66
C PRO A 19 9.37 -5.87 4.15
N TRP A 20 8.52 -6.35 3.23
CA TRP A 20 7.14 -6.67 3.57
C TRP A 20 7.04 -7.79 4.61
N ILE A 21 8.07 -8.63 4.70
CA ILE A 21 8.15 -9.71 5.69
C ILE A 21 8.11 -9.19 7.13
N ASP A 22 8.53 -7.94 7.36
CA ASP A 22 8.65 -7.33 8.68
C ASP A 22 7.41 -6.49 9.07
N VAL A 23 6.34 -6.48 8.24
CA VAL A 23 5.13 -5.67 8.49
C VAL A 23 3.85 -6.45 8.29
N ASP A 24 2.79 -6.05 8.98
CA ASP A 24 1.46 -6.68 8.90
C ASP A 24 0.54 -5.99 7.89
N HIS A 25 0.89 -4.75 7.53
CA HIS A 25 0.10 -3.89 6.67
C HIS A 25 0.99 -3.26 5.61
N VAL A 26 0.56 -3.38 4.36
CA VAL A 26 1.24 -2.75 3.23
C VAL A 26 0.27 -1.80 2.54
N LEU A 27 0.64 -0.53 2.47
CA LEU A 27 -0.12 0.52 1.80
C LEU A 27 0.46 0.76 0.40
N MET A 28 -0.37 0.64 -0.62
CA MET A 28 0.01 0.73 -2.03
C MET A 28 -0.86 1.75 -2.75
N PRO A 29 -0.33 2.93 -3.13
CA PRO A 29 -1.04 3.81 -4.03
C PRO A 29 -1.10 3.18 -5.43
N VAL A 30 -2.29 3.05 -5.99
CA VAL A 30 -2.51 2.45 -7.31
C VAL A 30 -3.20 3.46 -8.22
N HIS A 31 -2.64 3.69 -9.40
CA HIS A 31 -3.28 4.47 -10.44
C HIS A 31 -4.21 3.58 -11.26
N VAL A 32 -5.46 3.98 -11.43
CA VAL A 32 -6.43 3.29 -12.28
C VAL A 32 -6.58 4.06 -13.58
N ASP A 33 -5.81 3.66 -14.59
CA ASP A 33 -5.68 4.38 -15.88
C ASP A 33 -7.04 4.70 -16.53
N SER A 34 -7.97 3.74 -16.52
CA SER A 34 -9.32 3.91 -17.11
C SER A 34 -10.21 4.97 -16.44
N MET A 35 -9.73 5.58 -15.36
CA MET A 35 -10.38 6.64 -14.61
C MET A 35 -9.48 7.84 -14.36
N GLU A 36 -8.19 7.79 -14.75
CA GLU A 36 -7.18 8.79 -14.38
C GLU A 36 -7.23 9.12 -12.87
N HIS A 37 -7.29 8.07 -12.05
CA HIS A 37 -7.62 8.22 -10.63
C HIS A 37 -6.70 7.37 -9.75
N TRP A 38 -6.21 7.98 -8.67
CA TRP A 38 -5.43 7.30 -7.65
C TRP A 38 -6.32 6.74 -6.55
N ILE A 39 -6.06 5.49 -6.18
CA ILE A 39 -6.69 4.80 -5.06
C ILE A 39 -5.60 4.32 -4.10
N LEU A 40 -5.98 4.04 -2.85
CA LEU A 40 -5.08 3.39 -1.90
C LEU A 40 -5.52 1.94 -1.72
N VAL A 41 -4.59 1.00 -1.87
CA VAL A 41 -4.83 -0.41 -1.58
C VAL A 41 -4.05 -0.77 -0.33
N HIS A 42 -4.75 -1.34 0.65
CA HIS A 42 -4.16 -1.89 1.86
C HIS A 42 -4.14 -3.40 1.75
N PHE A 43 -2.95 -3.99 1.73
CA PHE A 43 -2.79 -5.42 1.91
C PHE A 43 -2.69 -5.73 3.41
N ASP A 44 -3.70 -6.42 3.91
CA ASP A 44 -3.74 -6.97 5.27
C ASP A 44 -3.18 -8.38 5.25
N VAL A 45 -2.00 -8.57 5.84
CA VAL A 45 -1.31 -9.85 5.85
C VAL A 45 -2.04 -10.86 6.73
N HIS A 46 -2.55 -10.46 7.89
CA HIS A 46 -3.23 -11.38 8.80
C HIS A 46 -4.61 -11.82 8.28
N ASN A 47 -5.32 -10.93 7.60
CA ASN A 47 -6.63 -11.23 7.02
C ASN A 47 -6.56 -11.73 5.57
N ARG A 48 -5.35 -11.80 4.99
CA ARG A 48 -5.08 -12.28 3.62
C ARG A 48 -5.97 -11.60 2.57
N CYS A 49 -6.11 -10.27 2.67
CA CYS A 49 -7.02 -9.52 1.80
C CYS A 49 -6.46 -8.17 1.34
N LEU A 50 -7.02 -7.66 0.25
CA LEU A 50 -6.77 -6.33 -0.29
C LEU A 50 -8.00 -5.45 -0.03
N ASN A 51 -7.83 -4.43 0.81
CA ASN A 51 -8.85 -3.42 1.09
C ASN A 51 -8.62 -2.20 0.18
N ILE A 52 -9.67 -1.80 -0.53
CA ILE A 52 -9.63 -0.67 -1.48
C ILE A 52 -10.22 0.55 -0.80
N PHE A 53 -9.38 1.57 -0.64
CA PHE A 53 -9.74 2.90 -0.18
C PHE A 53 -9.92 3.79 -1.40
N TYR A 54 -11.14 4.30 -1.55
CA TYR A 54 -11.60 4.93 -2.77
C TYR A 54 -12.33 6.23 -2.44
N SER A 55 -12.07 7.31 -3.19
CA SER A 55 -12.71 8.61 -2.93
C SER A 55 -13.72 9.02 -4.00
N LEU A 56 -13.67 8.43 -5.19
CA LEU A 56 -14.63 8.78 -6.26
C LEU A 56 -16.00 8.17 -5.98
N GLN A 57 -17.05 8.86 -6.45
CA GLN A 57 -18.42 8.38 -6.30
C GLN A 57 -18.85 7.48 -7.48
N GLY A 58 -19.71 6.51 -7.16
CA GLY A 58 -20.54 5.81 -8.14
C GLY A 58 -20.09 4.39 -8.49
N LYS A 59 -21.09 3.49 -8.54
CA LYS A 59 -20.93 2.04 -8.78
C LYS A 59 -20.11 1.67 -10.01
N LEU A 60 -20.23 2.46 -11.09
CA LEU A 60 -19.46 2.19 -12.32
C LEU A 60 -17.95 2.32 -12.06
N ASN A 61 -17.57 3.33 -11.28
CA ASN A 61 -16.18 3.65 -10.99
C ASN A 61 -15.61 2.69 -9.92
N GLU A 62 -16.42 2.34 -8.90
CA GLU A 62 -16.10 1.24 -7.97
C GLU A 62 -15.83 -0.08 -8.73
N GLY A 63 -16.68 -0.42 -9.70
CA GLY A 63 -16.51 -1.61 -10.52
C GLY A 63 -15.21 -1.58 -11.36
N LYS A 64 -14.76 -0.41 -11.81
CA LYS A 64 -13.46 -0.24 -12.48
C LYS A 64 -12.31 -0.45 -11.49
N ALA A 65 -12.36 0.16 -10.31
CA ALA A 65 -11.36 -0.02 -9.27
C ALA A 65 -11.23 -1.50 -8.87
N LEU A 66 -12.36 -2.17 -8.62
CA LEU A 66 -12.41 -3.59 -8.25
C LEU A 66 -11.79 -4.48 -9.34
N ARG A 67 -12.11 -4.24 -10.62
CA ARG A 67 -11.51 -5.00 -11.73
C ARG A 67 -9.99 -4.82 -11.80
N THR A 68 -9.49 -3.61 -11.56
CA THR A 68 -8.04 -3.36 -11.52
C THR A 68 -7.39 -4.14 -10.38
N ILE A 69 -7.92 -4.02 -9.15
CA ILE A 69 -7.33 -4.66 -7.97
C ILE A 69 -7.51 -6.18 -7.95
N LYS A 70 -8.57 -6.69 -8.56
CA LYS A 70 -8.73 -8.14 -8.74
C LYS A 70 -7.55 -8.76 -9.49
N ARG A 71 -6.92 -8.05 -10.44
CA ARG A 71 -5.69 -8.56 -11.11
C ARG A 71 -4.51 -8.66 -10.13
N PHE A 72 -4.36 -7.69 -9.23
CA PHE A 72 -3.35 -7.75 -8.17
C PHE A 72 -3.63 -8.91 -7.21
N SER A 73 -4.89 -9.18 -6.88
CA SER A 73 -5.25 -10.27 -5.98
C SER A 73 -4.87 -11.65 -6.52
N PHE A 74 -4.82 -11.83 -7.85
CA PHE A 74 -4.29 -13.02 -8.49
C PHE A 74 -2.76 -13.02 -8.57
N LEU A 75 -2.13 -11.92 -8.96
CA LEU A 75 -0.68 -11.89 -9.24
C LEU A 75 0.19 -11.80 -7.98
N LEU A 76 -0.23 -11.00 -7.00
CA LEU A 76 0.57 -10.73 -5.80
C LEU A 76 0.91 -12.00 -5.01
N PRO A 77 -0.02 -12.97 -4.78
CA PRO A 77 0.32 -14.24 -4.13
C PRO A 77 1.46 -15.01 -4.78
N TYR A 78 1.61 -14.97 -6.11
CA TYR A 78 2.73 -15.64 -6.79
C TYR A 78 4.06 -14.97 -6.49
N PHE A 79 4.10 -13.63 -6.44
CA PHE A 79 5.32 -12.90 -6.08
C PHE A 79 5.69 -13.09 -4.60
N LEU A 80 4.68 -13.14 -3.72
CA LEU A 80 4.88 -13.44 -2.30
C LEU A 80 5.42 -14.86 -2.12
N GLU A 81 4.87 -15.85 -2.84
CA GLU A 81 5.38 -17.21 -2.80
C GLU A 81 6.80 -17.33 -3.37
N LEU A 82 7.10 -16.61 -4.47
CA LEU A 82 8.43 -16.60 -5.08
C LEU A 82 9.54 -16.16 -4.11
N VAL A 83 9.22 -15.25 -3.17
CA VAL A 83 10.16 -14.82 -2.12
C VAL A 83 10.04 -15.62 -0.83
N GLY A 84 9.18 -16.65 -0.79
CA GLY A 84 8.93 -17.47 0.40
C GLY A 84 8.25 -16.70 1.53
N PHE A 85 7.42 -15.71 1.21
CA PHE A 85 6.82 -14.80 2.19
C PHE A 85 5.99 -15.53 3.25
N PHE A 86 4.99 -16.31 2.83
CA PHE A 86 4.05 -16.97 3.76
C PHE A 86 4.73 -18.07 4.59
N SER A 87 5.72 -18.76 4.03
CA SER A 87 6.49 -19.79 4.76
C SER A 87 7.45 -19.18 5.79
N ALA A 88 7.91 -17.94 5.57
CA ALA A 88 8.74 -17.21 6.52
C ALA A 88 7.93 -16.56 7.66
N ARG A 89 6.66 -16.23 7.45
CA ARG A 89 5.75 -15.62 8.44
C ARG A 89 5.17 -16.65 9.42
N LYS A 90 5.97 -17.03 10.43
CA LYS A 90 5.60 -18.02 11.45
C LYS A 90 4.52 -17.54 12.44
N ASP A 91 4.28 -16.24 12.48
CA ASP A 91 3.27 -15.57 13.30
C ASP A 91 1.85 -15.73 12.74
N LEU A 92 1.70 -16.14 11.47
CA LEU A 92 0.40 -16.32 10.84
C LEU A 92 -0.35 -17.52 11.41
N ASN A 93 -1.61 -17.30 11.78
CA ASN A 93 -2.52 -18.38 12.15
C ASN A 93 -3.04 -19.11 10.89
N LEU A 94 -2.33 -20.16 10.48
CA LEU A 94 -2.69 -20.98 9.32
C LEU A 94 -4.01 -21.75 9.49
N SER A 95 -4.52 -21.86 10.72
CA SER A 95 -5.82 -22.47 11.01
C SER A 95 -6.97 -21.46 11.03
N SER A 96 -6.71 -20.17 10.86
CA SER A 96 -7.75 -19.14 10.74
C SER A 96 -8.56 -19.30 9.46
N GLU A 97 -9.78 -18.75 9.42
CA GLU A 97 -10.62 -18.77 8.22
C GLU A 97 -9.95 -18.13 6.99
N PHE A 98 -9.02 -17.19 7.22
CA PHE A 98 -8.30 -16.50 6.17
C PHE A 98 -7.25 -17.39 5.49
N TYR A 99 -6.73 -18.41 6.17
CA TYR A 99 -5.64 -19.26 5.68
C TYR A 99 -6.00 -20.74 5.54
N ALA A 100 -6.97 -21.23 6.31
CA ALA A 100 -7.37 -22.62 6.30
C ALA A 100 -7.78 -23.05 4.88
N ASN A 101 -7.25 -24.20 4.45
CA ASN A 101 -7.48 -24.80 3.14
C ASN A 101 -7.07 -23.94 1.93
N LYS A 102 -6.28 -22.87 2.11
CA LYS A 102 -5.76 -22.05 1.02
C LYS A 102 -4.29 -22.36 0.74
N LYS A 103 -3.93 -22.44 -0.53
CA LYS A 103 -2.52 -22.47 -0.98
C LYS A 103 -1.93 -21.06 -0.90
N PRO A 104 -0.59 -20.93 -0.73
CA PRO A 104 0.06 -19.63 -0.72
C PRO A 104 -0.23 -18.77 -1.97
N THR A 105 -0.42 -19.40 -3.13
CA THR A 105 -0.72 -18.75 -4.41
C THR A 105 -2.21 -18.53 -4.70
N ASP A 106 -3.11 -18.97 -3.80
CA ASP A 106 -4.54 -18.73 -4.00
C ASP A 106 -4.85 -17.23 -3.96
N PRO A 107 -5.82 -16.75 -4.74
CA PRO A 107 -6.12 -15.33 -4.83
C PRO A 107 -6.44 -14.71 -3.46
N LEU A 108 -6.02 -13.46 -3.27
CA LEU A 108 -6.42 -12.68 -2.10
C LEU A 108 -7.89 -12.27 -2.23
N GLU A 109 -8.58 -12.21 -1.09
CA GLU A 109 -9.91 -11.58 -1.03
C GLU A 109 -9.78 -10.07 -1.29
N VAL A 110 -10.81 -9.46 -1.86
CA VAL A 110 -10.80 -8.03 -2.20
C VAL A 110 -12.06 -7.36 -1.69
N TYR A 111 -11.90 -6.31 -0.88
CA TYR A 111 -12.99 -5.57 -0.26
C TYR A 111 -12.93 -4.10 -0.63
N MET A 112 -14.10 -3.49 -0.83
CA MET A 112 -14.22 -2.03 -0.89
C MET A 112 -14.45 -1.52 0.54
N VAL A 113 -13.67 -0.53 0.98
CA VAL A 113 -13.87 0.08 2.30
C VAL A 113 -14.99 1.12 2.17
N GLU A 114 -16.05 0.93 2.95
CA GLU A 114 -17.20 1.82 2.98
C GLU A 114 -17.05 2.91 4.05
N GLY A 115 -17.89 3.95 3.98
CA GLY A 115 -18.00 4.97 5.02
C GLY A 115 -16.94 6.07 4.99
N LEU A 116 -15.95 5.96 4.11
CA LEU A 116 -14.91 6.98 3.90
C LEU A 116 -15.45 8.23 3.19
N PRO A 117 -14.79 9.40 3.35
CA PRO A 117 -15.18 10.61 2.65
C PRO A 117 -14.93 10.51 1.14
N GLU A 118 -15.79 11.16 0.36
CA GLU A 118 -15.74 11.12 -1.10
C GLU A 118 -15.27 12.47 -1.64
N GLN A 119 -14.49 12.45 -2.72
CA GLN A 119 -13.99 13.65 -3.39
C GLN A 119 -15.08 14.30 -4.25
N GLN A 120 -15.04 15.63 -4.32
CA GLN A 120 -15.91 16.42 -5.21
C GLN A 120 -15.12 17.06 -6.37
N LEU A 121 -13.80 17.13 -6.24
CA LEU A 121 -12.88 17.73 -7.21
C LEU A 121 -11.75 16.74 -7.53
N ASN A 122 -10.75 17.17 -8.31
CA ASN A 122 -9.62 16.35 -8.74
C ASN A 122 -8.54 16.19 -7.64
N ASP A 123 -8.95 15.68 -6.48
CA ASP A 123 -8.16 15.68 -5.25
C ASP A 123 -7.73 14.27 -4.80
N CYS A 124 -7.82 13.28 -5.69
CA CYS A 124 -7.63 11.86 -5.36
C CYS A 124 -6.31 11.56 -4.66
N GLY A 125 -5.22 12.20 -5.09
CA GLY A 125 -3.92 12.06 -4.44
C GLY A 125 -3.92 12.56 -2.98
N VAL A 126 -4.67 13.63 -2.69
CA VAL A 126 -4.80 14.15 -1.31
C VAL A 126 -5.59 13.17 -0.45
N PHE A 127 -6.65 12.57 -0.99
CA PHE A 127 -7.41 11.53 -0.31
C PHE A 127 -6.57 10.27 -0.04
N VAL A 128 -5.77 9.81 -1.02
CA VAL A 128 -4.85 8.69 -0.83
C VAL A 128 -3.88 8.94 0.33
N ILE A 129 -3.31 10.15 0.41
CA ILE A 129 -2.41 10.53 1.52
C ILE A 129 -3.17 10.56 2.85
N ALA A 130 -4.38 11.14 2.88
CA ALA A 130 -5.21 11.18 4.07
C ALA A 130 -5.58 9.79 4.57
N TYR A 131 -6.02 8.89 3.68
CA TYR A 131 -6.31 7.50 4.04
C TYR A 131 -5.10 6.80 4.65
N ALA A 132 -3.92 7.01 4.07
CA ALA A 132 -2.68 6.43 4.59
C ALA A 132 -2.33 7.00 5.98
N GLU A 133 -2.35 8.33 6.16
CA GLU A 133 -2.06 8.97 7.46
C GLU A 133 -3.03 8.50 8.55
N TYR A 134 -4.33 8.52 8.28
CA TYR A 134 -5.34 8.11 9.25
C TYR A 134 -5.28 6.60 9.55
N PHE A 135 -4.97 5.76 8.56
CA PHE A 135 -4.71 4.34 8.78
C PHE A 135 -3.51 4.12 9.70
N ILE A 136 -2.38 4.77 9.41
CA ILE A 136 -1.13 4.63 10.18
C ILE A 136 -1.32 5.05 11.63
N HIS A 137 -2.15 6.07 11.89
CA HIS A 137 -2.46 6.51 13.24
C HIS A 137 -3.59 5.73 13.93
N GLY A 138 -4.21 4.75 13.26
CA GLY A 138 -5.35 4.01 13.81
C GLY A 138 -6.60 4.87 14.01
N MET A 139 -6.75 5.93 13.20
CA MET A 139 -7.79 6.95 13.33
C MET A 139 -8.79 6.93 12.16
N LEU A 140 -8.86 5.86 11.35
CA LEU A 140 -9.74 5.84 10.18
C LEU A 140 -11.21 6.14 10.51
N ASP A 141 -11.70 5.71 11.67
CA ASP A 141 -13.06 6.00 12.14
C ASP A 141 -13.31 7.50 12.39
N GLU A 142 -12.25 8.28 12.58
CA GLU A 142 -12.32 9.74 12.72
C GLU A 142 -12.37 10.47 11.37
N LEU A 143 -12.07 9.77 10.27
CA LEU A 143 -12.10 10.33 8.93
C LEU A 143 -13.55 10.44 8.41
N LYS A 144 -14.23 11.50 8.83
CA LYS A 144 -15.66 11.72 8.56
C LYS A 144 -15.93 12.16 7.12
N LYS A 145 -17.16 11.91 6.65
CA LYS A 145 -17.66 12.32 5.32
C LYS A 145 -17.51 13.81 5.00
N ASN A 146 -17.51 14.68 6.00
CA ASN A 146 -17.30 16.13 5.84
C ASN A 146 -15.82 16.54 5.83
N PHE A 147 -14.93 15.63 5.45
CA PHE A 147 -13.49 15.85 5.38
C PHE A 147 -13.15 17.13 4.60
N GLN A 148 -12.48 18.06 5.29
CA GLN A 148 -12.13 19.37 4.73
C GLN A 148 -10.84 19.26 3.91
N VAL A 149 -10.94 18.65 2.72
CA VAL A 149 -9.79 18.33 1.84
C VAL A 149 -8.91 19.54 1.55
N GLN A 150 -9.48 20.74 1.40
CA GLN A 150 -8.71 21.97 1.16
C GLN A 150 -7.83 22.35 2.36
N ASN A 151 -8.37 22.25 3.57
CA ASN A 151 -7.60 22.52 4.79
C ASN A 151 -6.48 21.48 4.96
N TYR A 152 -6.78 20.23 4.68
CA TYR A 152 -5.80 19.15 4.73
C TYR A 152 -4.69 19.34 3.69
N ARG A 153 -5.03 19.73 2.43
CA ARG A 153 -4.04 20.08 1.41
C ARG A 153 -3.13 21.22 1.85
N ASN A 154 -3.69 22.27 2.46
CA ASN A 154 -2.92 23.42 2.95
C ASN A 154 -1.97 23.01 4.07
N LYS A 155 -2.45 22.18 5.02
CA LYS A 155 -1.63 21.59 6.09
C LYS A 155 -0.47 20.79 5.50
N LEU A 156 -0.76 19.83 4.61
CA LEU A 156 0.24 18.99 3.95
C LEU A 156 1.30 19.83 3.20
N SER A 157 0.86 20.84 2.45
CA SER A 157 1.76 21.74 1.72
C SER A 157 2.72 22.48 2.65
N LEU A 158 2.20 23.01 3.77
CA LEU A 158 3.00 23.70 4.77
C LEU A 158 4.00 22.76 5.44
N GLU A 159 3.56 21.56 5.84
CA GLU A 159 4.40 20.57 6.52
C GLU A 159 5.53 20.07 5.63
N LEU A 160 5.25 19.75 4.37
CA LEU A 160 6.27 19.34 3.39
C LEU A 160 7.30 20.46 3.15
N TYR A 161 6.84 21.71 3.00
CA TYR A 161 7.72 22.86 2.86
C TYR A 161 8.63 23.04 4.08
N MET A 162 8.06 22.99 5.29
CA MET A 162 8.81 23.13 6.54
C MET A 162 9.81 21.98 6.73
N HIS A 163 9.43 20.75 6.38
CA HIS A 163 10.35 19.61 6.40
C HIS A 163 11.54 19.84 5.46
N GLY A 164 11.28 20.25 4.21
CA GLY A 164 12.33 20.56 3.23
C GLY A 164 13.25 21.69 3.69
N LYS A 165 12.70 22.78 4.25
CA LYS A 165 13.47 23.89 4.83
C LYS A 165 14.34 23.44 6.00
N LYS A 166 13.79 22.61 6.90
CA LYS A 166 14.55 22.06 8.03
C LYS A 166 15.72 21.21 7.55
N LYS A 167 15.54 20.40 6.49
CA LYS A 167 16.62 19.63 5.87
C LYS A 167 17.73 20.53 5.32
N GLN A 168 17.37 21.59 4.59
CA GLN A 168 18.34 22.56 4.05
C GLN A 168 19.13 23.28 5.15
N ILE A 169 18.47 23.72 6.23
CA ILE A 169 19.10 24.52 7.28
C ILE A 169 19.97 23.65 8.21
N LYS A 170 19.46 22.47 8.59
CA LYS A 170 20.11 21.63 9.61
C LYS A 170 21.05 20.58 9.01
N GLY A 171 21.02 20.38 7.69
CA GLY A 171 21.90 19.43 7.00
C GLY A 171 21.73 17.97 7.43
N TYR A 172 20.59 17.59 8.02
CA TYR A 172 20.37 16.20 8.44
C TYR A 172 19.81 15.37 7.29
N GLU A 173 20.40 14.21 7.09
CA GLU A 173 19.86 13.14 6.27
C GLU A 173 18.84 12.36 7.11
N SER A 174 17.75 11.89 6.47
CA SER A 174 16.77 11.06 7.15
C SER A 174 17.34 9.66 7.31
N ASP A 175 17.25 9.07 8.52
CA ASP A 175 17.91 7.83 8.98
C ASP A 175 17.67 6.54 8.15
N PHE A 176 17.02 6.60 6.99
CA PHE A 176 16.64 5.46 6.17
C PHE A 176 17.01 5.66 4.69
N ASP A 177 18.30 5.72 4.44
CA ASP A 177 18.84 5.78 3.09
C ASP A 177 18.53 4.52 2.28
N PHE A 178 18.40 4.71 0.97
CA PHE A 178 18.14 3.68 -0.01
C PHE A 178 19.11 2.50 0.15
N LYS A 179 18.57 1.30 0.44
CA LYS A 179 19.37 0.07 0.61
C LYS A 179 20.13 -0.38 -0.65
N GLY A 180 19.99 0.35 -1.77
CA GLY A 180 20.50 -0.05 -3.08
C GLY A 180 19.60 -1.07 -3.77
N ARG A 181 19.85 -1.33 -5.05
CA ARG A 181 19.18 -2.39 -5.83
C ARG A 181 19.74 -3.77 -5.47
N LEU A 182 18.95 -4.83 -5.67
CA LEU A 182 19.40 -6.20 -5.44
C LEU A 182 20.56 -6.57 -6.38
N SER A 183 21.77 -6.76 -5.82
CA SER A 183 22.98 -7.06 -6.60
C SER A 183 22.91 -8.45 -7.26
N LYS A 184 23.53 -8.62 -8.44
CA LYS A 184 23.52 -9.89 -9.19
C LYS A 184 24.19 -11.07 -8.47
N LYS A 185 25.05 -10.84 -7.47
CA LYS A 185 25.79 -11.90 -6.75
C LYS A 185 24.96 -12.62 -5.68
N MET A 186 24.00 -11.97 -5.03
CA MET A 186 23.10 -12.63 -4.06
C MET A 186 22.01 -13.48 -4.75
N LYS A 187 21.91 -13.41 -6.08
CA LYS A 187 20.87 -14.08 -6.89
C LYS A 187 21.13 -15.58 -7.11
N ASN A 188 22.33 -16.09 -6.83
CA ASN A 188 22.74 -17.48 -7.14
C ASN A 188 22.85 -18.40 -5.90
N THR A 189 22.46 -17.96 -4.71
CA THR A 189 22.71 -18.70 -3.46
C THR A 189 21.56 -19.57 -2.95
N LYS A 190 20.51 -19.79 -3.78
CA LYS A 190 19.43 -20.73 -3.45
C LYS A 190 19.11 -21.60 -4.67
N THR A 191 19.94 -22.61 -4.91
CA THR A 191 19.56 -23.88 -5.55
C THR A 191 19.57 -24.95 -4.51
#